data_AF-A0A7S4VC88-F1
#
_entry.id   AF-A0A7S4VC88-F1
#
_cell.length_a   1.000
_cell.length_b   1.000
_cell.length_c   1.000
_cell.angle_alpha   90.00
_cell.angle_beta   90.00
_cell.angle_gamma   90.00
#
_symmetry.space_group_name_H-M   'P 1'
#
loop_
_entity.id
_entity.type
_entity.pdbx_description
1 polymer ?
#
loop_
_entity_poly.entity_id
_entity_poly.type
_entity_poly.pdbx_seq_one_letter_code
_entity_poly.pdbx_strand_id
1 'polypeptide(L)'
;MNSVLQLLLSNTIPELTSRYGTFPKADITTHPLFKLPPSDAPNDVLCQTAKLSCALTSGAFVGPLPPSATVTDAASPSTDPKYRIAPRMFKHVIGKDHVDFRTGQQQDAAQYLQYLFEKLDRAELAGSSRLPNKEAGTSPPLSSNLFAFQTTSRLVCSADNKIKYQNSSAAETLLSLRIPMDAAVVSDSTENADTPEQKLQKSEKEQTTATAKSKETVEVVPTVTFQNCLDSWSGNTAIDGLRWPHLQNETHSALQTLSFTNFPRYLIVQMQRYELGADWTPKKLEVNIDMPEHIDLNGFKSSGPLDGEILVPEEEEPSSSSNTTPVDAPPSQQPVIDEGALGQLMDMGFSMNGCKRALVKVGGSDVEAAMNWIFEHNMDPDFNDPLPEADSSSGGGGGGAAASLEDGVDEGVVMSLVDTLGCFTVDQVKAALKATDGAADRAADWLFSHMVSLTHYLISI
;
A
#
# COMPACT_ATOMS: atom_id res chain seq x y z
N MET A 1 -5.75 -10.99 14.96
CA MET A 1 -4.49 -11.27 15.69
C MET A 1 -4.15 -12.76 15.75
N ASN A 2 -4.81 -13.59 16.56
CA ASN A 2 -4.35 -14.99 16.77
C ASN A 2 -4.23 -15.80 15.47
N SER A 3 -5.20 -15.70 14.56
CA SER A 3 -5.16 -16.35 13.24
C SER A 3 -3.92 -15.94 12.42
N VAL A 4 -3.66 -14.64 12.34
CA VAL A 4 -2.49 -14.06 11.65
C VAL A 4 -1.18 -14.56 12.30
N LEU A 5 -1.11 -14.57 13.63
CA LEU A 5 0.11 -14.99 14.34
C LEU A 5 0.37 -16.49 14.22
N GLN A 6 -0.67 -17.32 14.16
CA GLN A 6 -0.48 -18.74 13.84
C GLN A 6 0.10 -18.88 12.44
N LEU A 7 -0.54 -18.27 11.42
CA LEU A 7 -0.04 -18.30 10.04
C LEU A 7 1.43 -17.89 9.94
N LEU A 8 1.84 -16.80 10.59
CA LEU A 8 3.20 -16.26 10.46
C LEU A 8 4.24 -16.95 11.36
N LEU A 9 3.87 -17.36 12.58
CA LEU A 9 4.84 -17.72 13.64
C LEU A 9 4.75 -19.18 14.11
N SER A 10 3.81 -20.00 13.62
CA SER A 10 3.63 -21.41 14.05
C SER A 10 4.32 -22.44 13.14
N ASN A 11 5.50 -22.12 12.58
CA ASN A 11 6.25 -22.98 11.65
C ASN A 11 5.63 -23.21 10.26
N THR A 12 4.56 -22.51 9.91
CA THR A 12 4.03 -22.53 8.53
C THR A 12 4.97 -21.85 7.55
N ILE A 13 5.70 -20.82 8.00
CA ILE A 13 6.71 -20.10 7.23
C ILE A 13 8.08 -20.35 7.89
N PRO A 14 8.91 -21.25 7.31
CA PRO A 14 10.19 -21.64 7.88
C PRO A 14 11.17 -20.49 8.06
N GLU A 15 11.14 -19.48 7.18
CA GLU A 15 12.04 -18.32 7.23
C GLU A 15 11.78 -17.47 8.48
N LEU A 16 10.51 -17.19 8.77
CA LEU A 16 10.11 -16.45 9.98
C LEU A 16 10.36 -17.28 11.24
N THR A 17 10.22 -18.60 11.14
CA THR A 17 10.50 -19.51 12.27
C THR A 17 11.99 -19.61 12.56
N SER A 18 12.84 -19.64 11.52
CA SER A 18 14.30 -19.57 11.66
C SER A 18 14.76 -18.23 12.24
N ARG A 19 14.01 -17.15 11.96
CA ARG A 19 14.34 -15.80 12.43
C ARG A 19 13.89 -15.49 13.86
N TYR A 20 12.69 -15.91 14.23
CA TYR A 20 12.04 -15.54 15.48
C TYR A 20 11.84 -16.71 16.44
N GLY A 21 11.75 -17.93 15.90
CA GLY A 21 11.46 -19.14 16.65
C GLY A 21 12.72 -19.93 17.00
N THR A 22 12.50 -21.12 17.51
CA THR A 22 13.57 -22.10 17.73
C THR A 22 13.08 -23.49 17.33
N PHE A 23 14.02 -24.35 16.96
CA PHE A 23 13.70 -25.75 16.69
C PHE A 23 13.22 -26.46 17.97
N PRO A 24 12.40 -27.52 17.85
CA PRO A 24 11.90 -28.26 19.00
C PRO A 24 13.04 -28.69 19.93
N LYS A 25 12.89 -28.45 21.24
CA LYS A 25 13.87 -28.76 22.31
C LYS A 25 15.16 -27.94 22.31
N ALA A 26 15.30 -26.92 21.46
CA ALA A 26 16.41 -25.99 21.55
C ALA A 26 16.28 -25.06 22.77
N ASP A 27 17.41 -24.59 23.30
CA ASP A 27 17.42 -23.63 24.40
C ASP A 27 16.99 -22.24 23.92
N ILE A 28 15.77 -21.85 24.29
CA ILE A 28 15.14 -20.58 23.92
C ILE A 28 15.97 -19.39 24.40
N THR A 29 16.71 -19.52 25.51
CA THR A 29 17.45 -18.38 26.11
C THR A 29 18.63 -17.92 25.27
N THR A 30 19.08 -18.75 24.33
CA THR A 30 20.24 -18.45 23.46
C THR A 30 19.90 -17.54 22.27
N HIS A 31 18.61 -17.29 22.02
CA HIS A 31 18.17 -16.52 20.86
C HIS A 31 18.71 -15.07 20.90
N PRO A 32 19.32 -14.55 19.81
CA PRO A 32 19.98 -13.24 19.82
C PRO A 32 19.00 -12.08 20.11
N LEU A 33 17.74 -12.22 19.73
CA LEU A 33 16.69 -11.23 20.02
C LEU A 33 16.33 -11.10 21.51
N PHE A 34 16.82 -11.98 22.40
CA PHE A 34 16.69 -11.84 23.86
C PHE A 34 17.90 -11.17 24.52
N LYS A 35 18.92 -10.77 23.76
CA LYS A 35 20.10 -10.04 24.27
C LYS A 35 19.81 -8.54 24.41
N LEU A 36 18.94 -8.18 25.35
CA LEU A 36 18.58 -6.80 25.69
C LEU A 36 18.37 -6.65 27.20
N PRO A 37 18.50 -5.45 27.77
CA PRO A 37 18.27 -5.25 29.19
C PRO A 37 16.81 -5.59 29.58
N PRO A 38 16.57 -6.15 30.78
CA PRO A 38 15.23 -6.57 31.20
C PRO A 38 14.18 -5.45 31.21
N SER A 39 14.59 -4.19 31.36
CA SER A 39 13.72 -3.02 31.31
C SER A 39 13.08 -2.80 29.94
N ASP A 40 13.78 -3.17 28.87
CA ASP A 40 13.43 -2.82 27.50
C ASP A 40 12.68 -3.98 26.83
N ALA A 41 12.90 -5.21 27.30
CA ALA A 41 12.26 -6.41 26.79
C ALA A 41 10.73 -6.31 26.63
N PRO A 42 9.95 -5.75 27.58
CA PRO A 42 8.51 -5.65 27.43
C PRO A 42 8.04 -4.69 26.33
N ASN A 43 8.91 -3.77 25.86
CA ASN A 43 8.59 -2.76 24.85
C ASN A 43 9.24 -3.03 23.48
N ASP A 44 10.19 -3.97 23.41
CA ASP A 44 10.88 -4.34 22.16
C ASP A 44 10.03 -5.30 21.30
N VAL A 45 9.69 -4.85 20.09
CA VAL A 45 8.89 -5.61 19.12
C VAL A 45 9.55 -6.95 18.80
N LEU A 46 10.85 -6.94 18.45
CA LEU A 46 11.56 -8.16 18.03
C LEU A 46 11.62 -9.20 19.15
N CYS A 47 11.90 -8.78 20.39
CA CYS A 47 11.89 -9.65 21.57
C CYS A 47 10.51 -10.26 21.82
N GLN A 48 9.43 -9.47 21.74
CA GLN A 48 8.08 -10.02 21.93
C GLN A 48 7.65 -10.95 20.79
N THR A 49 8.02 -10.65 19.55
CA THR A 49 7.80 -11.55 18.39
C THR A 49 8.56 -12.87 18.58
N ALA A 50 9.83 -12.80 18.97
CA ALA A 50 10.65 -13.98 19.22
C ALA A 50 10.12 -14.83 20.37
N LYS A 51 9.72 -14.18 21.48
CA LYS A 51 9.09 -14.83 22.63
C LYS A 51 7.86 -15.63 22.21
N LEU A 52 6.99 -15.03 21.40
CA LEU A 52 5.79 -15.70 20.93
C LEU A 52 6.09 -16.84 19.95
N SER A 53 6.96 -16.59 18.96
CA SER A 53 7.34 -17.60 17.97
C SER A 53 8.02 -18.80 18.62
N CYS A 54 8.98 -18.57 19.53
CA CYS A 54 9.60 -19.63 20.34
C CYS A 54 8.56 -20.40 21.16
N ALA A 55 7.55 -19.71 21.71
CA ALA A 55 6.51 -20.38 22.49
C ALA A 55 5.65 -21.32 21.64
N LEU A 56 5.42 -20.98 20.36
CA LEU A 56 4.65 -21.79 19.41
C LEU A 56 5.46 -22.95 18.81
N THR A 57 6.79 -22.80 18.69
CA THR A 57 7.64 -23.72 17.88
C THR A 57 8.55 -24.63 18.70
N SER A 58 9.01 -24.19 19.87
CA SER A 58 9.99 -24.93 20.68
C SER A 58 9.45 -26.21 21.36
N GLY A 59 8.14 -26.30 21.55
CA GLY A 59 7.50 -27.33 22.36
C GLY A 59 7.72 -27.19 23.88
N ALA A 60 8.48 -26.20 24.35
CA ALA A 60 8.82 -26.06 25.77
C ALA A 60 7.61 -25.71 26.65
N PHE A 61 6.60 -25.07 26.07
CA PHE A 61 5.36 -24.68 26.75
C PHE A 61 4.22 -25.68 26.54
N VAL A 62 4.50 -26.80 25.87
CA VAL A 62 3.61 -27.96 25.77
C VAL A 62 3.76 -28.72 27.09
N GLY A 63 3.12 -28.22 28.15
CA GLY A 63 3.02 -28.97 29.40
C GLY A 63 2.38 -30.35 29.17
N PRO A 64 2.50 -31.32 30.10
CA PRO A 64 1.86 -32.62 29.94
C PRO A 64 0.35 -32.43 29.79
N LEU A 65 -0.14 -32.58 28.56
CA LEU A 65 -1.56 -32.56 28.26
C LEU A 65 -2.16 -33.84 28.85
N PRO A 66 -3.24 -33.74 29.66
CA PRO A 66 -3.97 -34.94 30.05
C PRO A 66 -4.50 -35.63 28.79
N PRO A 67 -4.54 -36.98 28.73
CA PRO A 67 -4.98 -37.73 27.54
C PRO A 67 -6.43 -37.45 27.11
N SER A 68 -7.20 -36.73 27.94
CA SER A 68 -8.55 -36.24 27.63
C SER A 68 -8.58 -34.93 26.80
N ALA A 69 -7.43 -34.32 26.53
CA ALA A 69 -7.34 -33.08 25.75
C ALA A 69 -7.27 -33.37 24.24
N THR A 70 -8.29 -34.02 23.68
CA THR A 70 -8.48 -34.02 22.22
C THR A 70 -8.96 -32.63 21.81
N VAL A 71 -8.27 -32.06 20.81
CA VAL A 71 -8.55 -30.74 20.23
C VAL A 71 -9.73 -30.90 19.27
N THR A 72 -10.94 -31.06 19.80
CA THR A 72 -12.13 -31.26 18.95
C THR A 72 -13.24 -30.24 19.17
N ASP A 73 -13.24 -29.42 20.23
CA ASP A 73 -14.25 -28.38 20.36
C ASP A 73 -13.90 -27.25 21.34
N ALA A 74 -14.49 -26.08 21.10
CA ALA A 74 -14.36 -24.86 21.92
C ALA A 74 -14.86 -25.01 23.38
N ALA A 75 -15.54 -26.11 23.70
CA ALA A 75 -16.04 -26.47 25.03
C ALA A 75 -15.24 -27.60 25.72
N SER A 76 -14.10 -28.02 25.17
CA SER A 76 -13.25 -29.08 25.77
C SER A 76 -12.54 -28.59 27.05
N PRO A 77 -12.25 -29.47 28.05
CA PRO A 77 -11.40 -29.19 29.21
C PRO A 77 -9.96 -28.74 28.84
N SER A 78 -9.60 -28.74 27.55
CA SER A 78 -8.42 -28.08 26.98
C SER A 78 -8.48 -26.54 27.00
N THR A 79 -9.62 -25.95 27.39
CA THR A 79 -9.79 -24.49 27.55
C THR A 79 -9.23 -23.92 28.85
N ASP A 80 -8.65 -24.75 29.72
CA ASP A 80 -7.99 -24.31 30.94
C ASP A 80 -6.87 -23.30 30.62
N PRO A 81 -6.89 -22.07 31.20
CA PRO A 81 -5.86 -21.06 31.01
C PRO A 81 -4.42 -21.56 31.23
N LYS A 82 -4.21 -22.62 32.02
CA LYS A 82 -2.87 -23.19 32.26
C LYS A 82 -2.22 -23.81 31.01
N TYR A 83 -3.01 -24.22 30.02
CA TYR A 83 -2.53 -24.86 28.79
C TYR A 83 -2.56 -23.92 27.58
N ARG A 84 -2.72 -22.61 27.82
CA ARG A 84 -2.87 -21.61 26.76
C ARG A 84 -1.72 -20.61 26.80
N ILE A 85 -1.23 -20.26 25.61
CA ILE A 85 -0.33 -19.12 25.43
C ILE A 85 -1.19 -17.86 25.33
N ALA A 86 -0.97 -16.90 26.23
CA ALA A 86 -1.65 -15.61 26.23
C ALA A 86 -0.69 -14.50 25.79
N PRO A 87 -0.69 -14.08 24.52
CA PRO A 87 0.27 -13.10 23.97
C PRO A 87 -0.08 -11.64 24.34
N ARG A 88 -0.34 -11.36 25.64
CA ARG A 88 -0.75 -10.02 26.11
C ARG A 88 0.34 -8.97 25.91
N MET A 89 1.60 -9.33 26.19
CA MET A 89 2.74 -8.42 26.01
C MET A 89 2.96 -8.10 24.54
N PHE A 90 2.90 -9.11 23.67
CA PHE A 90 2.96 -8.91 22.22
C PHE A 90 1.83 -8.00 21.72
N LYS A 91 0.58 -8.26 22.13
CA LYS A 91 -0.56 -7.40 21.79
C LYS A 91 -0.32 -5.95 22.23
N HIS A 92 0.20 -5.75 23.43
CA HIS A 92 0.48 -4.42 23.97
C HIS A 92 1.51 -3.69 23.11
N VAL A 93 2.66 -4.29 22.84
CA VAL A 93 3.74 -3.65 22.06
C VAL A 93 3.32 -3.32 20.65
N ILE A 94 2.68 -4.27 19.95
CA ILE A 94 2.23 -4.06 18.58
C ILE A 94 1.10 -3.02 18.54
N GLY A 95 0.15 -3.07 19.47
CA GLY A 95 -1.04 -2.23 19.43
C GLY A 95 -0.91 -0.85 20.06
N LYS A 96 0.12 -0.58 20.87
CA LYS A 96 0.23 0.59 21.77
C LYS A 96 -0.13 1.93 21.10
N ASP A 97 0.41 2.16 19.91
CA ASP A 97 0.30 3.46 19.22
C ASP A 97 -0.84 3.49 18.18
N HIS A 98 -1.52 2.36 17.93
CA HIS A 98 -2.57 2.28 16.93
C HIS A 98 -3.95 2.47 17.55
N VAL A 99 -4.76 3.34 16.95
CA VAL A 99 -6.09 3.72 17.46
C VAL A 99 -7.01 2.51 17.67
N ASP A 100 -7.02 1.57 16.72
CA ASP A 100 -7.84 0.37 16.78
C ASP A 100 -7.18 -0.80 17.54
N PHE A 101 -5.94 -1.15 17.23
CA PHE A 101 -5.29 -2.34 17.81
C PHE A 101 -4.92 -2.23 19.29
N ARG A 102 -4.87 -1.01 19.86
CA ARG A 102 -4.79 -0.83 21.32
C ARG A 102 -6.05 -1.29 22.04
N THR A 103 -7.18 -1.34 21.35
CA THR A 103 -8.49 -1.62 21.95
C THR A 103 -8.74 -3.13 22.14
N GLY A 104 -9.84 -3.45 22.82
CA GLY A 104 -10.38 -4.80 22.93
C GLY A 104 -11.40 -5.17 21.85
N GLN A 105 -11.67 -4.29 20.89
CA GLN A 105 -12.74 -4.48 19.89
C GLN A 105 -12.36 -5.52 18.84
N GLN A 106 -13.36 -6.00 18.09
CA GLN A 106 -13.15 -6.85 16.93
C GLN A 106 -12.45 -6.05 15.81
N GLN A 107 -11.56 -6.70 15.06
CA GLN A 107 -10.68 -6.05 14.09
C GLN A 107 -10.56 -6.89 12.83
N ASP A 108 -10.31 -6.22 11.70
CA ASP A 108 -10.03 -6.88 10.43
C ASP A 108 -8.65 -7.56 10.42
N ALA A 109 -8.59 -8.73 9.77
CA ALA A 109 -7.37 -9.54 9.75
C ALA A 109 -6.34 -9.05 8.73
N ALA A 110 -6.78 -8.54 7.58
CA ALA A 110 -5.90 -8.02 6.53
C ALA A 110 -5.25 -6.72 6.97
N GLN A 111 -6.03 -5.81 7.56
CA GLN A 111 -5.51 -4.57 8.15
C GLN A 111 -4.48 -4.86 9.26
N TYR A 112 -4.78 -5.82 10.15
CA TYR A 112 -3.84 -6.20 11.21
C TYR A 112 -2.55 -6.83 10.65
N LEU A 113 -2.65 -7.61 9.57
CA LEU A 113 -1.51 -8.23 8.91
C LEU A 113 -0.57 -7.19 8.27
N GLN A 114 -1.12 -6.25 7.50
CA GLN A 114 -0.35 -5.16 6.88
C GLN A 114 0.34 -4.30 7.95
N TYR A 115 -0.40 -3.91 8.98
CA TYR A 115 0.15 -3.17 10.11
C TYR A 115 1.26 -3.94 10.85
N LEU A 116 1.08 -5.26 11.01
CA LEU A 116 2.10 -6.10 11.63
C LEU A 116 3.37 -6.16 10.78
N PHE A 117 3.26 -6.28 9.45
CA PHE A 117 4.43 -6.22 8.57
C PHE A 117 5.15 -4.89 8.68
N GLU A 118 4.44 -3.77 8.65
CA GLU A 118 5.06 -2.44 8.81
C GLU A 118 5.80 -2.31 10.14
N LYS A 119 5.20 -2.78 11.25
CA LYS A 119 5.84 -2.77 12.57
C LYS A 119 7.04 -3.71 12.66
N LEU A 120 6.98 -4.87 12.04
CA LEU A 120 8.10 -5.82 12.00
C LEU A 120 9.24 -5.26 11.15
N ASP A 121 8.96 -4.78 9.95
CA ASP A 121 9.97 -4.23 9.04
C ASP A 121 10.71 -3.06 9.68
N ARG A 122 9.98 -2.12 10.31
CA ARG A 122 10.57 -1.01 11.05
C ARG A 122 11.47 -1.49 12.20
N ALA A 123 11.01 -2.48 12.95
CA ALA A 123 11.78 -3.04 14.05
C ALA A 123 13.00 -3.85 13.57
N GLU A 124 12.90 -4.55 12.45
CA GLU A 124 13.97 -5.31 11.81
C GLU A 124 15.06 -4.40 11.24
N LEU A 125 14.66 -3.25 10.68
CA LEU A 125 15.60 -2.22 10.21
C LEU A 125 16.37 -1.62 11.37
N ALA A 126 15.68 -1.12 12.41
CA ALA A 126 16.30 -0.54 13.59
C ALA A 126 17.14 -1.58 14.38
N GLY A 127 16.66 -2.83 14.44
CA GLY A 127 17.28 -3.94 15.17
C GLY A 127 18.18 -4.83 14.32
N SER A 128 18.62 -4.37 13.14
CA SER A 128 19.27 -5.21 12.11
C SER A 128 20.49 -5.99 12.62
N SER A 129 21.23 -5.44 13.58
CA SER A 129 22.41 -6.08 14.20
C SER A 129 22.07 -7.31 15.06
N ARG A 130 20.84 -7.42 15.56
CA ARG A 130 20.38 -8.53 16.41
C ARG A 130 19.72 -9.65 15.63
N LEU A 131 19.40 -9.44 14.35
CA LEU A 131 18.73 -10.43 13.53
C LEU A 131 19.65 -11.63 13.26
N PRO A 132 19.16 -12.87 13.46
CA PRO A 132 19.93 -14.05 13.09
C PRO A 132 20.05 -14.16 11.56
N ASN A 133 21.12 -14.81 11.10
CA ASN A 133 21.40 -15.08 9.68
C ASN A 133 21.57 -13.84 8.78
N LYS A 134 21.89 -12.67 9.34
CA LYS A 134 22.32 -11.52 8.55
C LYS A 134 23.73 -11.75 8.00
N GLU A 135 23.88 -11.71 6.68
CA GLU A 135 25.19 -11.64 6.06
C GLU A 135 25.81 -10.25 6.30
N ALA A 136 27.08 -10.19 6.65
CA ALA A 136 27.76 -8.92 6.91
C ALA A 136 27.80 -8.07 5.63
N GLY A 137 27.19 -6.89 5.65
CA GLY A 137 27.17 -5.94 4.53
C GLY A 137 25.94 -5.99 3.63
N THR A 138 24.96 -6.87 3.89
CA THR A 138 23.67 -6.89 3.16
C THR A 138 22.55 -6.22 3.94
N SER A 139 21.52 -5.73 3.23
CA SER A 139 20.31 -5.20 3.85
C SER A 139 19.61 -6.30 4.67
N PRO A 140 18.98 -5.96 5.82
CA PRO A 140 18.26 -6.96 6.59
C PRO A 140 17.14 -7.54 5.73
N PRO A 141 16.95 -8.88 5.73
CA PRO A 141 15.83 -9.46 5.02
C PRO A 141 14.54 -9.07 5.75
N LEU A 142 13.74 -8.16 5.22
CA LEU A 142 12.48 -7.77 5.86
C LEU A 142 11.46 -8.90 5.84
N SER A 143 10.58 -8.97 6.83
CA SER A 143 9.52 -9.98 6.91
C SER A 143 8.54 -9.82 5.76
N SER A 144 8.19 -8.59 5.39
CA SER A 144 7.32 -8.30 4.24
C SER A 144 7.89 -8.78 2.90
N ASN A 145 9.22 -8.78 2.73
CA ASN A 145 9.87 -9.19 1.48
C ASN A 145 9.55 -10.63 1.05
N LEU A 146 9.17 -11.50 2.00
CA LEU A 146 8.73 -12.87 1.69
C LEU A 146 7.40 -12.91 0.92
N PHE A 147 6.59 -11.85 1.06
CA PHE A 147 5.25 -11.70 0.52
C PHE A 147 5.16 -10.61 -0.55
N ALA A 148 6.23 -9.82 -0.70
CA ALA A 148 6.28 -8.65 -1.57
C ALA A 148 6.22 -9.03 -3.06
N PHE A 149 5.26 -8.46 -3.78
CA PHE A 149 5.13 -8.54 -5.23
C PHE A 149 4.82 -7.16 -5.82
N GLN A 150 5.13 -6.99 -7.09
CA GLN A 150 4.82 -5.80 -7.87
C GLN A 150 3.90 -6.19 -9.03
N THR A 151 3.08 -5.23 -9.42
CA THR A 151 2.16 -5.37 -10.54
C THR A 151 2.57 -4.41 -11.66
N THR A 152 2.36 -4.85 -12.89
CA THR A 152 2.49 -4.03 -14.09
C THR A 152 1.10 -3.77 -14.64
N SER A 153 0.75 -2.50 -14.77
CA SER A 153 -0.43 -2.01 -15.47
C SER A 153 -0.07 -1.70 -16.92
N ARG A 154 -0.75 -2.37 -17.86
CA ARG A 154 -0.68 -2.09 -19.29
C ARG A 154 -1.89 -1.26 -19.68
N LEU A 155 -1.67 -0.02 -20.13
CA LEU A 155 -2.70 0.91 -20.57
C LEU A 155 -2.65 1.06 -22.09
N VAL A 156 -3.76 0.83 -22.77
CA VAL A 156 -3.90 1.05 -24.21
C VAL A 156 -4.80 2.27 -24.45
N CYS A 157 -4.28 3.31 -25.07
CA CYS A 157 -5.06 4.50 -25.42
C CYS A 157 -6.11 4.17 -26.49
N SER A 158 -7.35 4.60 -26.30
CA SER A 158 -8.43 4.37 -27.27
C SER A 158 -8.29 5.18 -28.56
N ALA A 159 -7.54 6.28 -28.55
CA ALA A 159 -7.42 7.19 -29.70
C ALA A 159 -6.41 6.71 -30.74
N ASP A 160 -5.23 6.27 -30.29
CA ASP A 160 -4.10 5.93 -31.17
C ASP A 160 -3.53 4.52 -30.94
N ASN A 161 -4.14 3.74 -30.04
CA ASN A 161 -3.70 2.39 -29.65
C ASN A 161 -2.26 2.33 -29.13
N LYS A 162 -1.67 3.46 -28.73
CA LYS A 162 -0.36 3.44 -28.08
C LYS A 162 -0.46 2.90 -26.66
N ILE A 163 0.63 2.28 -26.22
CA ILE A 163 0.66 1.50 -24.98
C ILE A 163 1.57 2.20 -23.97
N LYS A 164 1.09 2.34 -22.74
CA LYS A 164 1.89 2.79 -21.59
C LYS A 164 1.95 1.67 -20.57
N TYR A 165 3.15 1.21 -20.27
CA TYR A 165 3.40 0.30 -19.16
C TYR A 165 3.69 1.12 -17.90
N GLN A 166 3.05 0.78 -16.80
CA GLN A 166 3.30 1.38 -15.49
C GLN A 166 3.53 0.25 -14.49
N ASN A 167 4.73 0.19 -13.94
CA ASN A 167 4.99 -0.71 -12.82
C ASN A 167 4.58 -0.01 -11.53
N SER A 168 4.00 -0.76 -10.60
CA SER A 168 3.80 -0.30 -9.25
C SER A 168 5.14 0.12 -8.65
N SER A 169 5.22 1.35 -8.14
CA SER A 169 6.42 1.87 -7.49
C SER A 169 6.69 1.18 -6.16
N ALA A 170 5.64 0.83 -5.42
CA ALA A 170 5.71 0.12 -4.15
C ALA A 170 5.42 -1.39 -4.32
N ALA A 171 6.10 -2.21 -3.55
CA ALA A 171 5.75 -3.63 -3.47
C ALA A 171 4.52 -3.82 -2.57
N GLU A 172 3.56 -4.60 -3.05
CA GLU A 172 2.38 -5.01 -2.30
C GLU A 172 2.64 -6.34 -1.59
N THR A 173 2.04 -6.54 -0.42
CA THR A 173 2.14 -7.81 0.34
C THR A 173 0.86 -8.64 0.30
N LEU A 174 -0.22 -8.08 -0.25
CA LEU A 174 -1.56 -8.66 -0.20
C LEU A 174 -2.28 -8.45 -1.53
N LEU A 175 -2.58 -9.55 -2.23
CA LEU A 175 -3.38 -9.52 -3.44
C LEU A 175 -4.86 -9.43 -3.07
N SER A 176 -5.48 -8.28 -3.31
CA SER A 176 -6.91 -8.10 -3.09
C SER A 176 -7.72 -8.47 -4.34
N LEU A 177 -8.50 -9.54 -4.25
CA LEU A 177 -9.33 -10.02 -5.36
C LEU A 177 -10.80 -9.64 -5.13
N ARG A 178 -11.37 -8.99 -6.14
CA ARG A 178 -12.83 -8.80 -6.26
C ARG A 178 -13.49 -10.14 -6.55
N ILE A 179 -14.70 -10.34 -6.03
CA ILE A 179 -15.49 -11.54 -6.27
C ILE A 179 -16.51 -11.22 -7.36
N PRO A 180 -16.34 -11.74 -8.59
CA PRO A 180 -17.28 -11.49 -9.68
C PRO A 180 -18.56 -12.31 -9.46
N MET A 181 -19.58 -11.68 -8.89
CA MET A 181 -20.88 -12.33 -8.64
C MET A 181 -21.58 -12.74 -9.94
N ASP A 182 -21.28 -12.09 -11.07
CA ASP A 182 -21.82 -12.43 -12.39
C ASP A 182 -21.35 -13.80 -12.89
N ALA A 183 -20.18 -14.25 -12.43
CA ALA A 183 -19.60 -15.56 -12.77
C ALA A 183 -19.93 -16.64 -11.74
N ALA A 184 -20.83 -16.34 -10.78
CA ALA A 184 -21.18 -17.27 -9.72
C ALA A 184 -22.16 -18.34 -10.21
N VAL A 185 -21.82 -19.60 -9.92
CA VAL A 185 -22.66 -20.75 -10.24
C VAL A 185 -23.42 -21.16 -8.99
N VAL A 186 -24.73 -21.29 -9.11
CA VAL A 186 -25.57 -21.87 -8.07
C VAL A 186 -25.53 -23.39 -8.26
N SER A 187 -24.92 -24.10 -7.32
CA SER A 187 -24.94 -25.56 -7.33
C SER A 187 -26.33 -26.05 -6.90
N ASP A 188 -27.18 -26.32 -7.88
CA ASP A 188 -28.43 -27.07 -7.68
C ASP A 188 -28.07 -28.51 -7.25
N SER A 189 -27.96 -28.71 -5.94
CA SER A 189 -28.00 -30.04 -5.32
C SER A 189 -29.44 -30.46 -4.96
N THR A 190 -30.43 -29.79 -5.55
CA THR A 190 -31.83 -30.23 -5.58
C THR A 190 -32.46 -29.84 -6.92
N GLU A 191 -32.43 -30.77 -7.88
CA GLU A 191 -33.45 -30.77 -8.93
C GLU A 191 -34.83 -30.67 -8.24
N ASN A 192 -35.63 -29.69 -8.67
CA ASN A 192 -36.97 -29.29 -8.20
C ASN A 192 -37.03 -28.11 -7.20
N ALA A 193 -37.02 -26.88 -7.72
CA ALA A 193 -37.81 -25.80 -7.14
C ALA A 193 -38.14 -24.71 -8.19
N ASP A 194 -39.39 -24.73 -8.62
CA ASP A 194 -40.25 -23.72 -9.25
C ASP A 194 -39.69 -22.31 -9.53
N THR A 195 -40.09 -21.79 -10.70
CA THR A 195 -39.89 -20.42 -11.20
C THR A 195 -40.22 -19.33 -10.16
N PRO A 196 -39.52 -18.17 -10.23
CA PRO A 196 -39.61 -17.08 -9.24
C PRO A 196 -41.01 -16.46 -9.07
N GLU A 197 -41.96 -16.73 -9.98
CA GLU A 197 -43.34 -16.24 -9.90
C GLU A 197 -44.19 -16.93 -8.82
N GLN A 198 -43.85 -18.16 -8.39
CA GLN A 198 -44.64 -18.88 -7.39
C GLN A 198 -44.34 -18.47 -5.94
N LYS A 199 -43.21 -17.78 -5.68
CA LYS A 199 -42.87 -17.29 -4.33
C LYS A 199 -43.67 -16.06 -3.92
N LEU A 200 -44.16 -15.25 -4.87
CA LEU A 200 -44.95 -14.05 -4.56
C LEU A 200 -46.41 -14.37 -4.18
N GLN A 201 -46.98 -15.47 -4.68
CA GLN A 201 -48.37 -15.85 -4.40
C GLN A 201 -48.55 -16.68 -3.12
N LYS A 202 -47.46 -17.23 -2.57
CA LYS A 202 -47.52 -18.05 -1.34
C LYS A 202 -47.37 -17.22 -0.07
N SER A 203 -46.68 -16.08 -0.14
CA SER A 203 -46.52 -15.14 0.98
C SER A 203 -47.84 -14.43 1.36
N GLU A 204 -48.81 -14.31 0.44
CA GLU A 204 -50.12 -13.70 0.75
C GLU A 204 -51.11 -14.64 1.48
N LYS A 205 -50.91 -15.97 1.44
CA LYS A 205 -51.87 -16.93 2.03
C LYS A 205 -51.49 -17.44 3.44
N GLU A 206 -50.29 -17.16 3.94
CA GLU A 206 -49.77 -17.73 5.18
C GLU A 206 -49.83 -16.79 6.41
N GLN A 207 -50.70 -15.77 6.38
CA GLN A 207 -50.88 -14.86 7.53
C GLN A 207 -51.87 -15.35 8.60
N THR A 208 -52.39 -16.58 8.53
CA THR A 208 -53.30 -17.11 9.58
C THR A 208 -52.88 -18.51 10.02
N THR A 209 -51.85 -18.60 10.86
CA THR A 209 -51.85 -19.32 12.15
C THR A 209 -50.43 -19.41 12.71
N ALA A 210 -50.24 -18.86 13.90
CA ALA A 210 -49.01 -18.92 14.65
C ALA A 210 -48.81 -20.32 15.27
N THR A 211 -47.77 -21.05 14.88
CA THR A 211 -47.01 -21.92 15.80
C THR A 211 -45.62 -22.21 15.26
N ALA A 212 -44.61 -21.94 16.09
CA ALA A 212 -43.20 -22.04 15.79
C ALA A 212 -42.74 -23.49 15.54
N LYS A 213 -42.19 -23.73 14.34
CA LYS A 213 -41.00 -24.57 14.09
C LYS A 213 -40.25 -23.94 12.91
N SER A 214 -39.09 -23.35 13.19
CA SER A 214 -38.17 -22.81 12.20
C SER A 214 -37.73 -23.91 11.25
N LYS A 215 -38.36 -23.96 10.08
CA LYS A 215 -37.92 -24.77 8.95
C LYS A 215 -36.72 -24.02 8.37
N GLU A 216 -35.53 -24.53 8.61
CA GLU A 216 -34.27 -24.03 8.06
C GLU A 216 -34.37 -24.12 6.53
N THR A 217 -34.74 -23.01 5.89
CA THR A 217 -34.59 -22.84 4.45
C THR A 217 -33.10 -22.80 4.19
N VAL A 218 -32.56 -23.86 3.58
CA VAL A 218 -31.19 -23.87 3.08
C VAL A 218 -31.07 -22.74 2.06
N GLU A 219 -30.52 -21.61 2.47
CA GLU A 219 -30.18 -20.53 1.55
C GLU A 219 -29.11 -21.07 0.61
N VAL A 220 -29.42 -21.03 -0.68
CA VAL A 220 -28.53 -21.57 -1.70
C VAL A 220 -27.41 -20.56 -1.90
N VAL A 221 -26.25 -20.85 -1.32
CA VAL A 221 -25.06 -19.99 -1.39
C VAL A 221 -24.38 -20.17 -2.75
N PRO A 222 -24.23 -19.09 -3.54
CA PRO A 222 -23.57 -19.17 -4.84
C PRO A 222 -22.09 -19.53 -4.68
N THR A 223 -21.52 -20.23 -5.66
CA THR A 223 -20.12 -20.65 -5.68
C THR A 223 -19.37 -19.98 -6.83
N VAL A 224 -18.21 -19.40 -6.54
CA VAL A 224 -17.29 -18.79 -7.51
C VAL A 224 -15.95 -19.51 -7.44
N THR A 225 -15.36 -19.84 -8.59
CA THR A 225 -14.02 -20.45 -8.61
C THR A 225 -12.95 -19.40 -8.38
N PHE A 226 -11.83 -19.80 -7.77
CA PHE A 226 -10.69 -18.90 -7.60
C PHE A 226 -10.15 -18.34 -8.94
N GLN A 227 -10.18 -19.16 -10.00
CA GLN A 227 -9.74 -18.75 -11.33
C GLN A 227 -10.58 -17.58 -11.88
N ASN A 228 -11.91 -17.61 -11.71
CA ASN A 228 -12.77 -16.50 -12.14
C ASN A 228 -12.41 -15.18 -11.45
N CYS A 229 -12.01 -15.24 -10.17
CA CYS A 229 -11.53 -14.07 -9.43
C CYS A 229 -10.21 -13.53 -9.99
N LEU A 230 -9.28 -14.42 -10.38
CA LEU A 230 -8.02 -14.03 -11.02
C LEU A 230 -8.23 -13.45 -12.43
N ASP A 231 -9.08 -14.09 -13.23
CA ASP A 231 -9.40 -13.63 -14.59
C ASP A 231 -10.09 -12.26 -14.55
N SER A 232 -10.97 -12.03 -13.56
CA SER A 232 -11.57 -10.71 -13.32
C SER A 232 -10.55 -9.68 -12.86
N TRP A 233 -9.49 -10.07 -12.14
CA TRP A 233 -8.44 -9.17 -11.69
C TRP A 233 -7.50 -8.76 -12.84
N SER A 234 -7.15 -9.69 -13.72
CA SER A 234 -6.35 -9.39 -14.92
C SER A 234 -7.20 -8.94 -16.12
N GLY A 235 -8.52 -8.89 -15.98
CA GLY A 235 -9.43 -8.51 -17.05
C GLY A 235 -9.30 -7.04 -17.46
N ASN A 236 -9.73 -6.72 -18.68
CA ASN A 236 -9.68 -5.36 -19.19
C ASN A 236 -10.63 -4.45 -18.42
N THR A 237 -10.09 -3.41 -17.80
CA THR A 237 -10.86 -2.35 -17.15
C THR A 237 -10.74 -1.08 -17.98
N ALA A 238 -11.86 -0.53 -18.46
CA ALA A 238 -11.87 0.78 -19.11
C ALA A 238 -11.72 1.87 -18.05
N ILE A 239 -10.74 2.76 -18.25
CA ILE A 239 -10.53 3.96 -17.44
C ILE A 239 -10.82 5.17 -18.32
N ASP A 240 -11.78 5.98 -17.90
CA ASP A 240 -12.13 7.22 -18.58
C ASP A 240 -11.38 8.43 -18.00
N GLY A 241 -11.22 9.47 -18.81
CA GLY A 241 -10.66 10.75 -18.37
C GLY A 241 -9.14 10.74 -18.16
N LEU A 242 -8.40 9.79 -18.73
CA LEU A 242 -6.94 9.79 -18.69
C LEU A 242 -6.39 10.86 -19.62
N ARG A 243 -5.51 11.70 -19.08
CA ARG A 243 -4.80 12.75 -19.81
C ARG A 243 -3.55 12.14 -20.45
N TRP A 244 -3.45 12.28 -21.77
CA TRP A 244 -2.36 11.71 -22.56
C TRP A 244 -1.43 12.82 -23.06
N PRO A 245 -0.20 12.91 -22.54
CA PRO A 245 0.68 14.02 -22.91
C PRO A 245 1.10 14.01 -24.37
N HIS A 246 1.28 12.82 -24.95
CA HIS A 246 1.60 12.63 -26.37
C HIS A 246 0.46 13.03 -27.32
N LEU A 247 -0.75 13.25 -26.81
CA LEU A 247 -1.92 13.78 -27.53
C LEU A 247 -2.19 15.23 -27.13
N GLN A 248 -1.14 16.03 -26.91
CA GLN A 248 -1.28 17.44 -26.51
C GLN A 248 -2.15 17.63 -25.25
N ASN A 249 -2.03 16.70 -24.29
CA ASN A 249 -2.76 16.72 -23.04
C ASN A 249 -4.29 16.53 -23.16
N GLU A 250 -4.77 16.00 -24.28
CA GLU A 250 -6.17 15.61 -24.44
C GLU A 250 -6.56 14.46 -23.51
N THR A 251 -7.85 14.40 -23.18
CA THR A 251 -8.42 13.34 -22.34
C THR A 251 -9.07 12.26 -23.20
N HIS A 252 -8.61 11.02 -23.05
CA HIS A 252 -9.13 9.86 -23.77
C HIS A 252 -9.26 8.66 -22.83
N SER A 253 -10.14 7.73 -23.16
CA SER A 253 -10.27 6.48 -22.43
C SER A 253 -9.07 5.56 -22.65
N ALA A 254 -8.78 4.68 -21.69
CA ALA A 254 -7.75 3.67 -21.80
C ALA A 254 -8.27 2.30 -21.38
N LEU A 255 -7.82 1.25 -22.04
CA LEU A 255 -8.00 -0.12 -21.56
C LEU A 255 -6.82 -0.51 -20.68
N GLN A 256 -7.08 -0.75 -19.39
CA GLN A 256 -6.11 -1.22 -18.42
C GLN A 256 -6.17 -2.74 -18.28
N THR A 257 -5.00 -3.38 -18.29
CA THR A 257 -4.81 -4.79 -17.96
C THR A 257 -3.74 -4.89 -16.86
N LEU A 258 -4.02 -5.63 -15.80
CA LEU A 258 -3.08 -5.86 -14.69
C LEU A 258 -2.39 -7.21 -14.84
N SER A 259 -1.11 -7.27 -14.47
CA SER A 259 -0.30 -8.49 -14.49
C SER A 259 0.77 -8.43 -13.40
N PHE A 260 1.29 -9.59 -12.99
CA PHE A 260 2.40 -9.66 -12.04
C PHE A 260 3.72 -9.32 -12.71
N THR A 261 4.50 -8.42 -12.12
CA THR A 261 5.88 -8.16 -12.53
C THR A 261 6.79 -9.28 -12.01
N ASN A 262 6.61 -9.67 -10.74
CA ASN A 262 7.30 -10.75 -10.07
C ASN A 262 6.34 -11.58 -9.22
N PHE A 263 6.78 -12.77 -8.80
CA PHE A 263 6.03 -13.62 -7.87
C PHE A 263 6.72 -13.63 -6.50
N PRO A 264 5.96 -13.44 -5.41
CA PRO A 264 6.50 -13.55 -4.06
C PRO A 264 6.73 -15.02 -3.72
N ARG A 265 7.51 -15.28 -2.67
CA ARG A 265 7.69 -16.64 -2.16
C ARG A 265 6.40 -17.19 -1.55
N TYR A 266 5.67 -16.33 -0.85
CA TYR A 266 4.37 -16.63 -0.27
C TYR A 266 3.37 -15.58 -0.75
N LEU A 267 2.32 -16.01 -1.47
CA LEU A 267 1.26 -15.12 -1.90
C LEU A 267 0.13 -15.11 -0.87
N ILE A 268 -0.18 -13.94 -0.30
CA ILE A 268 -1.37 -13.77 0.54
C ILE A 268 -2.46 -13.16 -0.31
N VAL A 269 -3.63 -13.79 -0.29
CA VAL A 269 -4.79 -13.34 -1.06
C VAL A 269 -5.91 -12.92 -0.10
N GLN A 270 -6.41 -11.70 -0.28
CA GLN A 270 -7.60 -11.19 0.37
C GLN A 270 -8.78 -11.26 -0.60
N MET A 271 -9.79 -12.05 -0.25
CA MET A 271 -11.06 -12.04 -0.99
C MET A 271 -11.93 -10.89 -0.48
N GLN A 272 -12.27 -9.94 -1.35
CA GLN A 272 -13.08 -8.77 -1.02
C GLN A 272 -14.56 -9.16 -0.87
N ARG A 273 -14.90 -9.70 0.31
CA ARG A 273 -16.25 -10.20 0.66
C ARG A 273 -17.20 -9.12 1.16
N TYR A 274 -16.92 -7.84 0.92
CA TYR A 274 -17.78 -6.74 1.34
C TYR A 274 -18.05 -5.84 0.15
N GLU A 275 -19.32 -5.53 -0.06
CA GLU A 275 -19.78 -4.56 -1.06
C GLU A 275 -20.55 -3.43 -0.38
N LEU A 276 -20.56 -2.25 -0.98
CA LEU A 276 -21.39 -1.14 -0.54
C LEU A 276 -22.77 -1.29 -1.17
N GLY A 277 -23.80 -1.43 -0.35
CA GLY A 277 -25.19 -1.40 -0.82
C GLY A 277 -25.62 -0.01 -1.29
N ALA A 278 -26.83 0.10 -1.85
CA ALA A 278 -27.39 1.37 -2.29
C ALA A 278 -27.44 2.44 -1.18
N ASP A 279 -27.60 2.01 0.08
CA ASP A 279 -27.62 2.88 1.26
C ASP A 279 -26.23 3.15 1.85
N TRP A 280 -25.15 2.81 1.13
CA TRP A 280 -23.74 2.88 1.60
C TRP A 280 -23.44 2.02 2.83
N THR A 281 -24.33 1.10 3.18
CA THR A 281 -24.10 0.13 4.25
C THR A 281 -23.23 -1.01 3.74
N PRO A 282 -22.14 -1.37 4.44
CA PRO A 282 -21.31 -2.51 4.05
C PRO A 282 -22.11 -3.81 4.21
N LYS A 283 -22.26 -4.55 3.11
CA LYS A 283 -22.93 -5.84 3.06
C LYS A 283 -21.90 -6.94 2.84
N LYS A 284 -21.95 -7.99 3.66
CA LYS A 284 -21.10 -9.16 3.51
C LYS A 284 -21.64 -10.04 2.37
N LEU A 285 -20.76 -10.41 1.45
CA LEU A 285 -21.02 -11.35 0.38
C LEU A 285 -20.96 -12.78 0.92
N GLU A 286 -22.12 -13.42 0.97
CA GLU A 286 -22.26 -14.84 1.26
C GLU A 286 -22.07 -15.63 -0.03
N VAL A 287 -20.84 -16.08 -0.22
CA VAL A 287 -20.40 -16.77 -1.44
C VAL A 287 -19.37 -17.84 -1.06
N ASN A 288 -19.50 -19.03 -1.63
CA ASN A 288 -18.50 -20.07 -1.53
C ASN A 288 -17.43 -19.80 -2.58
N ILE A 289 -16.16 -19.84 -2.17
CA ILE A 289 -15.05 -19.68 -3.09
C ILE A 289 -14.36 -21.03 -3.17
N ASP A 290 -14.41 -21.65 -4.33
CA ASP A 290 -13.73 -22.91 -4.59
C ASP A 290 -12.23 -22.63 -4.75
N MET A 291 -11.47 -22.94 -3.70
CA MET A 291 -10.04 -22.65 -3.59
C MET A 291 -9.24 -23.92 -3.92
N PRO A 292 -8.53 -23.96 -5.06
CA PRO A 292 -7.75 -25.14 -5.44
C PRO A 292 -6.50 -25.29 -4.55
N GLU A 293 -6.04 -26.53 -4.37
CA GLU A 293 -4.79 -26.83 -3.64
C GLU A 293 -3.54 -26.42 -4.42
N HIS A 294 -3.62 -26.43 -5.75
CA HIS A 294 -2.56 -26.04 -6.66
C HIS A 294 -3.03 -24.92 -7.59
N ILE A 295 -2.25 -23.85 -7.69
CA ILE A 295 -2.55 -22.68 -8.50
C ILE A 295 -1.35 -22.43 -9.43
N ASP A 296 -1.62 -22.28 -10.73
CA ASP A 296 -0.62 -21.82 -11.70
C ASP A 296 -0.87 -20.33 -12.00
N LEU A 297 0.12 -19.49 -11.69
CA LEU A 297 0.05 -18.04 -11.90
C LEU A 297 0.85 -17.59 -13.13
N ASN A 298 1.53 -18.49 -13.83
CA ASN A 298 2.44 -18.11 -14.92
C ASN A 298 1.72 -17.35 -16.05
N GLY A 299 0.44 -17.65 -16.31
CA GLY A 299 -0.37 -16.95 -17.30
C GLY A 299 -0.65 -15.48 -16.98
N PHE A 300 -0.48 -15.07 -15.71
CA PHE A 300 -0.71 -13.71 -15.25
C PHE A 300 0.58 -12.88 -15.11
N LYS A 301 1.72 -13.42 -15.55
CA LYS A 301 3.00 -12.72 -15.51
C LYS A 301 3.10 -11.72 -16.68
N SER A 302 3.52 -10.51 -16.39
CA SER A 302 3.85 -9.51 -17.41
C SER A 302 5.08 -9.96 -18.21
N SER A 303 4.96 -9.96 -19.54
CA SER A 303 6.08 -10.18 -20.47
C SER A 303 6.83 -8.90 -20.80
N GLY A 304 6.42 -7.75 -20.23
CA GLY A 304 6.91 -6.44 -20.62
C GLY A 304 6.43 -6.00 -22.01
N PRO A 305 7.04 -4.94 -22.57
CA PRO A 305 6.76 -4.49 -23.93
C PRO A 305 7.05 -5.59 -24.96
N LEU A 306 6.10 -5.86 -25.85
CA LEU A 306 6.23 -6.87 -26.89
C LEU A 306 6.75 -6.27 -28.21
N ASP A 307 7.48 -7.08 -28.99
CA ASP A 307 7.97 -6.67 -30.32
C ASP A 307 6.79 -6.33 -31.25
N GLY A 308 6.74 -5.07 -31.70
CA GLY A 308 5.69 -4.53 -32.57
C GLY A 308 4.67 -3.63 -31.86
N GLU A 309 4.75 -3.46 -30.54
CA GLU A 309 3.94 -2.50 -29.80
C GLU A 309 4.49 -1.07 -29.95
N ILE A 310 3.60 -0.10 -30.20
CA ILE A 310 3.96 1.32 -30.24
C ILE A 310 3.77 1.90 -28.85
N LEU A 311 4.88 2.17 -28.17
CA LEU A 311 4.84 2.76 -26.84
C LEU A 311 4.54 4.26 -26.91
N VAL A 312 3.85 4.74 -25.88
CA VAL A 312 3.80 6.18 -25.61
C VAL A 312 5.23 6.66 -25.35
N PRO A 313 5.69 7.73 -26.02
CA PRO A 313 7.00 8.30 -25.74
C PRO A 313 7.16 8.56 -24.24
N GLU A 314 8.26 8.08 -23.66
CA GLU A 314 8.59 8.44 -22.29
C GLU A 314 8.74 9.95 -22.23
N GLU A 315 7.95 10.59 -21.38
CA GLU A 315 8.25 11.95 -21.00
C GLU A 315 9.54 11.88 -20.20
N GLU A 316 10.59 12.50 -20.72
CA GLU A 316 11.70 12.92 -19.88
C GLU A 316 11.09 13.90 -18.86
N GLU A 317 10.65 13.37 -17.71
CA GLU A 317 10.72 14.10 -16.45
C GLU A 317 12.04 14.85 -16.47
N PRO A 318 12.09 16.17 -16.21
CA PRO A 318 13.32 16.95 -16.35
C PRO A 318 14.35 16.45 -15.34
N SER A 319 15.07 15.39 -15.71
CA SER A 319 16.21 14.86 -15.01
C SER A 319 17.31 15.87 -15.22
N SER A 320 17.59 16.63 -14.17
CA SER A 320 18.71 17.54 -14.07
C SER A 320 20.02 16.75 -14.11
N SER A 321 20.46 16.29 -15.29
CA SER A 321 21.84 15.88 -15.53
C SER A 321 22.11 15.60 -17.00
N SER A 322 22.58 16.61 -17.73
CA SER A 322 23.50 16.39 -18.84
C SER A 322 24.62 17.43 -18.79
N ASN A 323 25.65 17.09 -18.02
CA ASN A 323 26.94 17.75 -18.09
C ASN A 323 27.70 17.18 -19.29
N THR A 324 27.39 17.66 -20.49
CA THR A 324 28.27 17.56 -21.66
C THR A 324 28.24 18.90 -22.38
N THR A 325 29.35 19.62 -22.24
CA THR A 325 29.69 20.85 -22.95
C THR A 325 29.19 20.89 -24.41
N PRO A 326 28.49 21.96 -24.80
CA PRO A 326 28.59 22.50 -26.14
C PRO A 326 29.19 23.91 -26.08
N VAL A 327 30.27 24.07 -26.83
CA VAL A 327 30.77 25.36 -27.28
C VAL A 327 29.73 25.93 -28.26
N ASP A 328 29.29 27.18 -27.99
CA ASP A 328 28.71 28.16 -28.92
C ASP A 328 27.25 27.96 -29.42
N ALA A 329 26.27 28.50 -28.66
CA ALA A 329 24.97 29.06 -29.11
C ALA A 329 24.17 29.65 -27.89
N PRO A 330 23.33 30.70 -28.06
CA PRO A 330 23.00 31.65 -26.99
C PRO A 330 21.97 31.15 -25.94
N PRO A 331 21.99 31.72 -24.71
CA PRO A 331 21.17 31.26 -23.59
C PRO A 331 19.68 31.59 -23.77
N SER A 332 18.83 30.60 -23.55
CA SER A 332 17.39 30.73 -23.35
C SER A 332 17.12 31.51 -22.05
N GLN A 333 16.86 32.80 -22.21
CA GLN A 333 16.33 33.65 -21.15
C GLN A 333 14.91 33.20 -20.82
N GLN A 334 14.65 32.81 -19.57
CA GLN A 334 13.28 32.77 -19.06
C GLN A 334 12.71 34.19 -19.18
N PRO A 335 11.56 34.39 -19.84
CA PRO A 335 11.02 35.72 -20.06
C PRO A 335 10.62 36.32 -18.72
N VAL A 336 11.18 37.50 -18.40
CA VAL A 336 10.73 38.31 -17.28
C VAL A 336 9.26 38.64 -17.51
N ILE A 337 8.40 38.20 -16.59
CA ILE A 337 6.96 38.50 -16.66
C ILE A 337 6.79 39.99 -16.39
N ASP A 338 6.23 40.73 -17.34
CA ASP A 338 5.87 42.13 -17.15
C ASP A 338 4.66 42.22 -16.21
N GLU A 339 4.89 42.79 -15.02
CA GLU A 339 3.84 42.99 -14.00
C GLU A 339 2.69 43.88 -14.53
N GLY A 340 2.96 44.74 -15.52
CA GLY A 340 1.93 45.55 -16.18
C GLY A 340 1.00 44.72 -17.06
N ALA A 341 1.55 43.77 -17.84
CA ALA A 341 0.79 42.83 -18.66
C ALA A 341 -0.02 41.83 -17.79
N LEU A 342 0.58 41.39 -16.69
CA LEU A 342 -0.07 40.53 -15.71
C LEU A 342 -1.26 41.22 -15.04
N GLY A 343 -1.08 42.48 -14.62
CA GLY A 343 -2.15 43.29 -14.05
C GLY A 343 -3.32 43.49 -15.02
N GLN A 344 -3.05 43.75 -16.31
CA GLN A 344 -4.09 43.90 -17.32
C GLN A 344 -4.93 42.61 -17.51
N LEU A 345 -4.29 41.45 -17.55
CA LEU A 345 -5.00 40.17 -17.67
C LEU A 345 -5.80 39.83 -16.40
N MET A 346 -5.29 40.19 -15.23
CA MET A 346 -6.03 40.05 -13.96
C MET A 346 -7.24 40.99 -13.89
N ASP A 347 -7.11 42.23 -14.36
CA ASP A 347 -8.21 43.20 -14.43
C ASP A 347 -9.33 42.74 -15.39
N MET A 348 -9.01 41.89 -16.37
CA MET A 348 -9.97 41.24 -17.25
C MET A 348 -10.71 40.06 -16.59
N GLY A 349 -10.32 39.67 -15.38
CA GLY A 349 -10.98 38.64 -14.58
C GLY A 349 -10.35 37.25 -14.68
N PHE A 350 -9.17 37.11 -15.29
CA PHE A 350 -8.44 35.84 -15.34
C PHE A 350 -7.64 35.61 -14.05
N SER A 351 -7.40 34.34 -13.71
CA SER A 351 -6.67 33.98 -12.48
C SER A 351 -5.19 34.34 -12.58
N MET A 352 -4.58 34.72 -11.45
CA MET A 352 -3.16 35.07 -11.38
C MET A 352 -2.25 33.97 -11.94
N ASN A 353 -2.54 32.71 -11.61
CA ASN A 353 -1.72 31.56 -12.04
C ASN A 353 -1.87 31.29 -13.54
N GLY A 354 -3.09 31.41 -14.08
CA GLY A 354 -3.35 31.26 -15.51
C GLY A 354 -2.71 32.37 -16.34
N CYS A 355 -2.75 33.62 -15.86
CA CYS A 355 -2.07 34.75 -16.51
C CYS A 355 -0.55 34.58 -16.52
N LYS A 356 0.05 34.13 -15.41
CA LYS A 356 1.49 33.84 -15.34
C LYS A 356 1.87 32.73 -16.32
N ARG A 357 1.10 31.64 -16.40
CA ARG A 357 1.31 30.54 -17.36
C ARG A 357 1.27 31.03 -18.81
N ALA A 358 0.27 31.83 -19.14
CA ALA A 358 0.10 32.40 -20.47
C ALA A 358 1.26 33.33 -20.86
N LEU A 359 1.65 34.25 -19.97
CA LEU A 359 2.75 35.17 -20.22
C LEU A 359 4.09 34.44 -20.35
N VAL A 360 4.34 33.40 -19.55
CA VAL A 360 5.55 32.56 -19.69
C VAL A 360 5.61 31.87 -21.05
N LYS A 361 4.47 31.41 -21.58
CA LYS A 361 4.41 30.75 -22.89
C LYS A 361 4.54 31.70 -24.07
N VAL A 362 4.13 32.95 -23.90
CA VAL A 362 4.06 33.94 -24.98
C VAL A 362 5.28 34.87 -25.02
N GLY A 363 6.15 34.83 -24.00
CA GLY A 363 7.40 35.61 -23.99
C GLY A 363 7.39 36.82 -23.05
N GLY A 364 6.48 36.86 -22.08
CA GLY A 364 6.55 37.70 -20.88
C GLY A 364 5.88 39.06 -20.96
N SER A 365 5.62 39.60 -22.15
CA SER A 365 5.14 40.99 -22.32
C SER A 365 3.98 41.19 -23.30
N ASP A 366 3.61 40.18 -24.10
CA ASP A 366 2.54 40.30 -25.09
C ASP A 366 1.19 39.84 -24.51
N VAL A 367 0.33 40.83 -24.19
CA VAL A 367 -1.00 40.64 -23.59
C VAL A 367 -1.99 40.01 -24.57
N GLU A 368 -1.91 40.32 -25.86
CA GLU A 368 -2.89 39.85 -26.85
C GLU A 368 -2.66 38.38 -27.19
N ALA A 369 -1.41 37.97 -27.36
CA ALA A 369 -1.06 36.57 -27.53
C ALA A 369 -1.27 35.76 -26.23
N ALA A 370 -1.04 36.34 -25.05
CA ALA A 370 -1.37 35.70 -23.76
C ALA A 370 -2.88 35.51 -23.59
N MET A 371 -3.70 36.48 -24.00
CA MET A 371 -5.16 36.36 -24.00
C MET A 371 -5.64 35.24 -24.93
N ASN A 372 -5.08 35.12 -26.13
CA ASN A 372 -5.43 34.04 -27.04
C ASN A 372 -5.07 32.66 -26.46
N TRP A 373 -3.90 32.55 -25.81
CA TRP A 373 -3.48 31.32 -25.12
C TRP A 373 -4.41 30.98 -23.95
N ILE A 374 -4.83 31.97 -23.16
CA ILE A 374 -5.80 31.79 -22.08
C ILE A 374 -7.15 31.30 -22.62
N PHE A 375 -7.63 31.83 -23.75
CA PHE A 375 -8.89 31.35 -24.31
C PHE A 375 -8.83 29.89 -24.76
N GLU A 376 -7.69 29.45 -25.27
CA GLU A 376 -7.47 28.06 -25.67
C GLU A 376 -7.31 27.12 -24.47
N HIS A 377 -6.78 27.61 -23.32
CA HIS A 377 -6.37 26.76 -22.19
C HIS A 377 -7.11 27.04 -20.86
N ASN A 378 -8.07 27.97 -20.79
CA ASN A 378 -8.77 28.30 -19.52
C ASN A 378 -9.63 27.17 -18.95
N MET A 379 -10.02 26.20 -19.79
CA MET A 379 -10.79 25.02 -19.38
C MET A 379 -9.89 23.87 -18.92
N ASP A 380 -8.56 24.04 -18.97
CA ASP A 380 -7.66 23.03 -18.46
C ASP A 380 -7.70 22.98 -16.92
N PRO A 381 -7.76 21.78 -16.31
CA PRO A 381 -7.80 21.62 -14.85
C PRO A 381 -6.57 22.24 -14.16
N ASP A 382 -5.41 22.24 -14.82
CA ASP A 382 -4.15 22.77 -14.31
C ASP A 382 -3.96 24.26 -14.61
N PHE A 383 -4.87 24.92 -15.33
CA PHE A 383 -4.76 26.34 -15.66
C PHE A 383 -4.55 27.22 -14.42
N ASN A 384 -5.14 26.82 -13.29
CA ASN A 384 -5.04 27.54 -12.02
C ASN A 384 -3.97 26.98 -11.07
N ASP A 385 -3.27 25.91 -11.44
CA ASP A 385 -2.29 25.28 -10.57
C ASP A 385 -1.05 26.19 -10.42
N PRO A 386 -0.50 26.30 -9.20
CA PRO A 386 0.67 27.12 -8.94
C PRO A 386 1.83 26.64 -9.83
N LEU A 387 2.47 27.59 -10.52
CA LEU A 387 3.72 27.31 -11.23
C LEU A 387 4.83 27.05 -10.20
N PRO A 388 5.80 26.16 -10.50
CA PRO A 388 6.99 26.05 -9.67
C PRO A 388 7.70 27.41 -9.67
N GLU A 389 7.71 28.09 -8.52
CA GLU A 389 8.35 29.39 -8.39
C GLU A 389 9.86 29.20 -8.54
N ALA A 390 10.45 29.85 -9.55
CA ALA A 390 11.89 30.08 -9.58
C ALA A 390 12.21 31.15 -8.54
N ASP A 391 13.04 30.78 -7.55
CA ASP A 391 13.60 31.65 -6.52
C ASP A 391 13.96 33.04 -7.08
N SER A 392 13.06 34.00 -6.88
CA SER A 392 13.28 35.41 -7.18
C SER A 392 12.97 36.20 -5.92
N SER A 393 14.07 36.48 -5.21
CA SER A 393 14.14 37.35 -4.05
C SER A 393 13.51 38.73 -4.33
N SER A 394 12.40 39.02 -3.65
CA SER A 394 11.99 40.40 -3.37
C SER A 394 11.45 40.50 -1.95
N GLY A 395 12.16 41.30 -1.15
CA GLY A 395 11.94 41.44 0.27
C GLY A 395 10.97 42.55 0.65
N GLY A 396 10.41 42.40 1.84
CA GLY A 396 9.77 43.44 2.65
C GLY A 396 8.70 42.78 3.54
N GLY A 397 8.71 42.81 4.87
CA GLY A 397 9.53 43.48 5.87
C GLY A 397 8.64 43.55 7.13
N GLY A 398 9.02 42.90 8.23
CA GLY A 398 8.15 42.83 9.41
C GLY A 398 8.70 42.07 10.63
N GLY A 399 9.91 42.42 11.07
CA GLY A 399 10.48 42.35 12.43
C GLY A 399 10.13 41.24 13.43
N GLY A 400 11.16 40.51 13.90
CA GLY A 400 11.22 40.04 15.30
C GLY A 400 12.07 38.82 15.61
N ALA A 401 13.31 39.08 16.07
CA ALA A 401 14.20 38.24 16.89
C ALA A 401 14.98 37.08 16.23
N ALA A 402 16.29 37.14 16.49
CA ALA A 402 17.36 36.30 15.97
C ALA A 402 17.58 35.02 16.79
N ALA A 403 17.89 33.91 16.10
CA ALA A 403 19.02 33.04 16.40
C ALA A 403 19.24 32.09 15.19
N SER A 404 20.50 31.79 14.92
CA SER A 404 21.06 31.10 13.76
C SER A 404 20.32 29.82 13.33
N LEU A 405 19.92 29.74 12.06
CA LEU A 405 19.44 28.53 11.39
C LEU A 405 20.06 28.51 9.98
N GLU A 406 21.19 27.82 9.84
CA GLU A 406 21.56 27.25 8.55
C GLU A 406 20.78 25.93 8.44
N ASP A 407 19.97 25.81 7.38
CA ASP A 407 19.01 24.72 7.14
C ASP A 407 17.75 24.79 8.03
N GLY A 408 16.57 24.98 7.44
CA GLY A 408 15.28 25.13 8.13
C GLY A 408 14.76 23.85 8.80
N VAL A 409 15.65 22.99 9.30
CA VAL A 409 15.37 21.69 9.89
C VAL A 409 15.94 21.66 11.30
N ASP A 410 15.12 21.32 12.29
CA ASP A 410 15.56 21.15 13.68
C ASP A 410 16.55 19.98 13.78
N GLU A 411 17.81 20.28 14.04
CA GLU A 411 18.90 19.31 14.13
C GLU A 411 18.68 18.30 15.28
N GLY A 412 17.95 18.68 16.33
CA GLY A 412 17.55 17.77 17.41
C GLY A 412 16.53 16.73 16.93
N VAL A 413 15.59 17.14 16.07
CA VAL A 413 14.63 16.23 15.44
C VAL A 413 15.37 15.28 14.49
N VAL A 414 16.30 15.78 13.68
CA VAL A 414 17.13 14.95 12.79
C VAL A 414 17.87 13.86 13.57
N MET A 415 18.61 14.24 14.62
CA MET A 415 19.36 13.27 15.43
C MET A 415 18.43 12.28 16.11
N SER A 416 17.28 12.74 16.61
CA SER A 416 16.29 11.83 17.21
C SER A 416 15.73 10.81 16.21
N LEU A 417 15.46 11.20 14.96
CA LEU A 417 14.97 10.30 13.92
C LEU A 417 16.06 9.35 13.44
N VAL A 418 17.29 9.82 13.30
CA VAL A 418 18.44 8.97 12.97
C VAL A 418 18.64 7.90 14.05
N ASP A 419 18.62 8.29 15.33
CA ASP A 419 18.76 7.35 16.45
C ASP A 419 17.55 6.41 16.59
N THR A 420 16.34 6.91 16.34
CA THR A 420 15.10 6.13 16.49
C THR A 420 14.88 5.15 15.34
N LEU A 421 15.17 5.55 14.10
CA LEU A 421 14.99 4.72 12.91
C LEU A 421 16.23 3.85 12.63
N GLY A 422 17.43 4.30 13.01
CA GLY A 422 18.67 3.51 13.04
C GLY A 422 19.23 3.06 11.69
N CYS A 423 18.50 3.27 10.58
CA CYS A 423 18.85 2.79 9.24
C CYS A 423 19.01 3.88 8.19
N PHE A 424 18.83 5.15 8.56
CA PHE A 424 18.92 6.30 7.64
C PHE A 424 20.09 7.22 8.00
N THR A 425 20.69 7.83 6.99
CA THR A 425 21.75 8.83 7.18
C THR A 425 21.16 10.18 7.56
N VAL A 426 21.98 11.05 8.17
CA VAL A 426 21.59 12.43 8.53
C VAL A 426 21.04 13.18 7.30
N ASP A 427 21.65 12.99 6.14
CA ASP A 427 21.24 13.68 4.90
C ASP A 427 19.89 13.18 4.38
N GLN A 428 19.61 11.88 4.49
CA GLN A 428 18.31 11.30 4.12
C GLN A 428 17.20 11.85 5.04
N VAL A 429 17.45 11.89 6.34
CA VAL A 429 16.49 12.41 7.33
C VAL A 429 16.24 13.91 7.13
N LYS A 430 17.28 14.70 6.82
CA LYS A 430 17.13 16.12 6.47
C LYS A 430 16.29 16.31 5.20
N ALA A 431 16.53 15.52 4.16
CA ALA A 431 15.74 15.58 2.93
C ALA A 431 14.26 15.25 3.19
N ALA A 432 13.99 14.23 4.01
CA ALA A 432 12.64 13.86 4.39
C ALA A 432 11.92 14.94 5.21
N LEU A 433 12.60 15.52 6.21
CA LEU A 433 12.03 16.60 7.02
C LEU A 433 11.76 17.86 6.19
N LYS A 434 12.59 18.14 5.18
CA LYS A 434 12.33 19.22 4.22
C LYS A 434 11.11 18.94 3.34
N ALA A 435 10.92 17.69 2.93
CA ALA A 435 9.76 17.28 2.13
C ALA A 435 8.44 17.24 2.92
N THR A 436 8.50 17.19 4.26
CA THR A 436 7.32 17.04 5.13
C THR A 436 7.13 18.20 6.12
N ASP A 437 7.65 19.39 5.79
CA ASP A 437 7.51 20.62 6.59
C ASP A 437 7.92 20.44 8.06
N GLY A 438 8.96 19.66 8.33
CA GLY A 438 9.49 19.40 9.67
C GLY A 438 8.68 18.42 10.52
N ALA A 439 7.61 17.80 10.00
CA ALA A 439 6.84 16.81 10.74
C ALA A 439 7.56 15.45 10.83
N ALA A 440 8.02 15.07 12.02
CA ALA A 440 8.79 13.85 12.27
C ALA A 440 8.09 12.56 11.81
N ASP A 441 6.80 12.38 12.13
CA ASP A 441 6.06 11.16 11.77
C ASP A 441 5.91 10.99 10.26
N ARG A 442 5.65 12.09 9.54
CA ARG A 442 5.54 12.10 8.07
C ARG A 442 6.90 11.91 7.42
N ALA A 443 7.96 12.49 7.98
CA ALA A 443 9.32 12.29 7.47
C ALA A 443 9.73 10.82 7.57
N ALA A 444 9.38 10.15 8.67
CA ALA A 444 9.62 8.71 8.82
C ALA A 444 8.88 7.91 7.74
N ASP A 445 7.60 8.18 7.51
CA ASP A 445 6.80 7.51 6.46
C ASP A 445 7.37 7.76 5.06
N TRP A 446 7.73 9.02 4.77
CA TRP A 446 8.35 9.41 3.50
C TRP A 446 9.68 8.70 3.23
N LEU A 447 10.52 8.51 4.26
CA LEU A 447 11.77 7.75 4.15
C LEU A 447 11.53 6.29 3.76
N PHE A 448 10.53 5.64 4.37
CA PHE A 448 10.20 4.26 4.06
C PHE A 448 9.56 4.12 2.67
N SER A 449 8.71 5.07 2.26
CA SER A 449 8.09 5.03 0.92
C SER A 449 9.08 5.29 -0.22
N HIS A 450 10.19 5.99 0.05
CA HIS A 450 11.20 6.35 -0.96
C HIS A 450 12.51 5.58 -0.85
N MET A 451 12.61 4.55 0.00
CA MET A 451 13.87 3.82 0.23
C MET A 451 14.52 3.28 -1.07
N VAL A 452 13.71 2.85 -2.04
CA VAL A 452 14.21 2.33 -3.33
C VAL A 452 14.77 3.45 -4.21
N SER A 453 14.13 4.62 -4.22
CA SER A 453 14.56 5.80 -4.98
C SER A 453 15.79 6.48 -4.36
N LEU A 454 15.84 6.55 -3.02
CA LEU A 454 16.96 7.14 -2.27
C LEU A 454 18.27 6.35 -2.45
N THR A 455 18.18 5.03 -2.67
CA THR A 455 19.36 4.19 -2.95
C THR A 455 19.97 4.51 -4.32
N HIS A 456 19.14 4.93 -5.29
CA HIS A 456 19.59 5.37 -6.61
C HIS A 456 20.21 6.78 -6.59
N TYR A 457 19.72 7.66 -5.71
CA TYR A 457 20.23 9.04 -5.59
C TYR A 457 21.67 9.10 -5.06
N LEU A 458 22.10 8.11 -4.27
CA LEU A 458 23.45 8.04 -3.68
C LEU A 458 24.50 7.37 -4.59
N ILE A 459 24.12 6.89 -5.78
CA ILE A 459 25.08 6.39 -6.79
C ILE A 459 25.49 7.52 -7.77
N SER A 460 24.79 8.66 -7.74
CA SER A 460 25.05 9.81 -8.63
C SER A 460 25.54 11.08 -7.91
N ILE A 461 26.04 10.96 -6.68
CA ILE A 461 26.92 11.95 -6.04
C ILE A 461 28.28 11.29 -5.84
#